data_AF-A0A7S2JFF4-F1
#
_entry.id   AF-A0A7S2JFF4-F1
#
_cell.length_a   1.000
_cell.length_b   1.000
_cell.length_c   1.000
_cell.angle_alpha   90.00
_cell.angle_beta   90.00
_cell.angle_gamma   90.00
#
_symmetry.space_group_name_H-M   'P 1'
#
loop_
_entity.id
_entity.type
_entity.pdbx_description
1 polymer ?
#
loop_
_entity_poly.entity_id
_entity_poly.type
_entity_poly.pdbx_seq_one_letter_code
_entity_poly.pdbx_strand_id
1 'polypeptide(L)'
;VKVMKPGGQYIALPDFEDFEPEGVIKDRHFKSMVPKVDAEDLGMLVQMLELGKFQVSVDKIHLFEELPCALMHGASGKTTGKVVVSLEHHTRSRSGSGSQ
;
A
#
# COMPACT_ATOMS: atom_id res chain seq x y z
N VAL A 1 10.54 -17.75 16.79
CA VAL A 1 11.21 -17.16 15.58
C VAL A 1 12.07 -18.22 14.86
N LYS A 2 11.43 -19.13 14.10
CA LYS A 2 12.08 -20.36 13.56
C LYS A 2 12.37 -20.33 12.04
N VAL A 3 12.21 -19.18 11.39
CA VAL A 3 12.21 -19.08 9.91
C VAL A 3 13.45 -18.36 9.33
N MET A 4 14.30 -17.76 10.18
CA MET A 4 15.41 -16.93 9.72
C MET A 4 16.74 -17.69 9.70
N LYS A 5 17.40 -17.71 8.53
CA LYS A 5 18.76 -18.25 8.35
C LYS A 5 19.80 -17.37 9.07
N PRO A 6 20.98 -17.91 9.43
CA PRO A 6 22.09 -17.10 9.95
C PRO A 6 22.41 -15.91 9.04
N GLY A 7 22.66 -14.72 9.62
CA GLY A 7 22.89 -13.48 8.87
C GLY A 7 21.63 -12.82 8.27
N GLY A 8 20.45 -13.43 8.44
CA GLY A 8 19.18 -12.82 8.02
C GLY A 8 18.84 -11.57 8.82
N GLN A 9 18.05 -10.69 8.21
CA GLN A 9 17.60 -9.43 8.82
C GLN A 9 16.10 -9.45 9.07
N TYR A 10 15.70 -8.94 10.22
CA TYR A 10 14.31 -8.61 10.50
C TYR A 10 14.10 -7.12 10.23
N ILE A 11 13.15 -6.79 9.35
CA ILE A 11 12.78 -5.41 9.04
C ILE A 11 11.40 -5.17 9.66
N ALA A 12 11.35 -4.34 10.69
CA ALA A 12 10.10 -3.87 11.28
C ALA A 12 9.65 -2.59 10.57
N LEU A 13 8.35 -2.52 10.24
CA LEU A 13 7.72 -1.30 9.74
C LEU A 13 7.03 -0.55 10.90
N PRO A 14 6.80 0.77 10.77
CA PRO A 14 6.48 1.66 11.90
C PRO A 14 5.19 1.33 12.67
N ASP A 15 4.23 0.62 12.08
CA ASP A 15 2.92 0.35 12.70
C ASP A 15 2.91 -0.88 13.64
N PHE A 16 4.07 -1.49 13.90
CA PHE A 16 4.20 -2.58 14.87
C PHE A 16 4.76 -2.03 16.19
N GLU A 17 3.93 -1.31 16.96
CA GLU A 17 4.34 -0.66 18.22
C GLU A 17 4.81 -1.64 19.31
N ASP A 18 4.53 -2.94 19.19
CA ASP A 18 4.85 -3.93 20.24
C ASP A 18 5.72 -5.10 19.76
N PHE A 19 6.55 -4.92 18.73
CA PHE A 19 7.49 -5.98 18.36
C PHE A 19 8.80 -5.88 19.15
N GLU A 20 8.79 -6.44 20.36
CA GLU A 20 10.03 -6.83 21.05
C GLU A 20 10.34 -8.30 20.70
N PRO A 21 11.38 -8.59 19.90
CA PRO A 21 11.78 -9.96 19.67
C PRO A 21 12.28 -10.56 20.99
N GLU A 22 11.48 -11.42 21.62
CA GLU A 22 11.93 -12.19 22.77
C GLU A 22 13.15 -13.07 22.39
N GLY A 23 14.29 -12.77 23.02
CA GLY A 23 15.51 -13.57 22.94
C GLY A 23 16.65 -12.86 22.22
N VAL A 24 17.83 -12.87 22.84
CA VAL A 24 19.09 -12.43 22.23
C VAL A 24 19.39 -13.32 21.03
N ILE A 25 18.98 -12.88 19.84
CA ILE A 25 19.30 -13.62 18.62
C ILE A 25 20.74 -13.29 18.22
N LYS A 26 21.70 -14.07 18.73
CA LYS A 26 23.08 -14.03 18.25
C LYS A 26 23.09 -14.19 16.73
N ASP A 27 23.86 -13.36 16.04
CA ASP A 27 24.04 -13.34 14.58
C ASP A 27 22.81 -12.96 13.74
N ARG A 28 21.85 -12.20 14.30
CA ARG A 28 20.73 -11.61 13.52
C ARG A 28 20.57 -10.13 13.80
N HIS A 29 20.28 -9.37 12.75
CA HIS A 29 20.15 -7.92 12.82
C HIS A 29 18.67 -7.51 12.79
N PHE A 30 18.28 -6.70 13.76
CA PHE A 30 16.98 -6.04 13.80
C PHE A 30 17.14 -4.60 13.28
N LYS A 31 16.34 -4.22 12.29
CA LYS A 31 16.29 -2.85 11.77
C LYS A 31 14.85 -2.37 11.76
N SER A 32 14.56 -1.36 12.58
CA SER A 32 13.37 -0.55 12.38
C SER A 32 13.61 0.35 11.17
N MET A 33 12.69 0.33 10.21
CA MET A 33 12.73 1.19 9.04
C MET A 33 11.56 2.15 9.10
N VAL A 34 11.85 3.43 9.30
CA VAL A 34 10.95 4.49 8.91
C VAL A 34 11.20 4.72 7.41
N PRO A 35 10.21 4.50 6.52
CA PRO A 35 10.39 4.76 5.11
C PRO A 35 10.70 6.25 4.92
N LYS A 36 11.95 6.58 4.63
CA LYS A 36 12.31 7.88 4.08
C LYS A 36 12.11 7.73 2.58
N VAL A 37 11.05 8.32 2.05
CA VAL A 37 10.78 8.32 0.62
C VAL A 37 11.37 9.60 0.05
N ASP A 38 12.31 9.46 -0.86
CA ASP A 38 12.74 10.56 -1.73
C ASP A 38 12.29 10.35 -3.18
N ALA A 39 12.62 11.32 -4.04
CA ALA A 39 12.21 11.30 -5.44
C ALA A 39 12.91 10.18 -6.25
N GLU A 40 14.10 9.75 -5.83
CA GLU A 40 14.84 8.68 -6.49
C GLU A 40 14.17 7.33 -6.22
N ASP A 41 13.85 7.06 -4.95
CA ASP A 41 13.12 5.87 -4.53
C ASP A 41 11.77 5.75 -5.25
N LEU A 42 11.03 6.86 -5.35
CA LEU A 42 9.76 6.89 -6.07
C LEU A 42 9.95 6.62 -7.57
N GLY A 43 10.99 7.21 -8.17
CA GLY A 43 11.35 6.97 -9.58
C GLY A 43 11.64 5.49 -9.86
N MET A 44 12.37 4.83 -8.97
CA MET A 44 12.63 3.39 -9.07
C MET A 44 11.35 2.56 -8.98
N LEU A 45 10.44 2.89 -8.06
CA LEU A 45 9.16 2.19 -7.94
C LEU A 45 8.31 2.32 -9.20
N VAL A 46 8.27 3.51 -9.82
CA VAL A 46 7.57 3.73 -11.09
C VAL A 46 8.19 2.91 -12.22
N GLN A 47 9.52 2.93 -12.37
CA GLN A 47 10.20 2.12 -13.39
C GLN A 47 9.91 0.63 -13.22
N MET A 48 9.92 0.13 -11.98
CA MET A 48 9.61 -1.26 -11.69
C MET A 48 8.15 -1.62 -12.01
N LEU A 49 7.21 -0.69 -11.81
CA LEU A 49 5.80 -0.85 -12.24
C LEU A 49 5.69 -0.92 -13.76
N GLU A 50 6.32 0.01 -14.48
CA GLU A 50 6.32 0.06 -15.95
C GLU A 50 6.94 -1.19 -16.57
N LEU A 51 7.99 -1.73 -15.93
CA LEU A 51 8.64 -2.98 -16.31
C LEU A 51 7.84 -4.23 -15.88
N GLY A 52 6.68 -4.07 -15.23
CA GLY A 52 5.82 -5.17 -14.78
C GLY A 52 6.45 -6.04 -13.68
N LYS A 53 7.44 -5.53 -12.94
CA LYS A 53 8.13 -6.27 -11.88
C LYS A 53 7.27 -6.46 -10.64
N PHE A 54 6.30 -5.59 -10.44
CA PHE A 54 5.22 -5.78 -9.48
C PHE A 54 3.94 -5.12 -9.97
N GLN A 55 2.82 -5.46 -9.33
CA GLN A 55 1.52 -4.85 -9.58
C GLN A 55 0.98 -4.31 -8.26
N VAL A 56 0.32 -3.15 -8.33
CA VAL A 56 -0.44 -2.62 -7.19
C VAL A 56 -1.86 -3.15 -7.31
N SER A 57 -2.22 -4.10 -6.46
CA SER A 57 -3.60 -4.58 -6.36
C SER A 57 -4.48 -3.45 -5.83
N VAL A 58 -5.45 -3.04 -6.63
CA VAL A 58 -6.52 -2.13 -6.21
C VAL A 58 -7.69 -2.97 -5.75
N ASP A 59 -8.13 -2.76 -4.52
CA ASP A 59 -9.25 -3.46 -3.92
C ASP A 59 -10.58 -2.81 -4.33
N LYS A 60 -10.69 -1.48 -4.13
CA LYS A 60 -11.85 -0.69 -4.53
C LYS A 60 -11.49 0.75 -4.84
N ILE A 61 -12.21 1.34 -5.79
CA ILE A 61 -12.18 2.76 -6.08
C ILE A 61 -13.46 3.39 -5.53
N HIS A 62 -13.29 4.45 -4.74
CA HIS A 62 -14.36 5.30 -4.21
C HIS A 62 -14.29 6.68 -4.85
N LEU A 63 -15.44 7.35 -4.96
CA LEU A 63 -15.46 8.77 -5.27
C LEU A 63 -15.09 9.60 -4.03
N PHE A 64 -14.64 10.82 -4.24
CA PHE A 64 -14.26 11.72 -3.14
C PHE A 64 -15.41 11.94 -2.14
N GLU A 65 -16.66 12.00 -2.61
CA GLU A 65 -17.84 12.15 -1.77
C GLU A 65 -18.08 10.93 -0.85
N GLU A 66 -17.51 9.78 -1.20
CA GLU A 66 -17.61 8.54 -0.44
C GLU A 66 -16.42 8.33 0.52
N LEU A 67 -15.63 9.37 0.80
CA LEU A 67 -14.45 9.28 1.65
C LEU A 67 -14.70 8.56 3.00
N PRO A 68 -15.81 8.78 3.72
CA PRO A 68 -16.10 8.02 4.94
C PRO A 68 -16.22 6.51 4.70
N CYS A 69 -16.84 6.11 3.58
CA CYS A 69 -16.97 4.71 3.19
C CYS A 69 -15.61 4.11 2.81
N ALA A 70 -14.77 4.86 2.10
CA ALA A 70 -13.42 4.45 1.75
C ALA A 70 -12.56 4.19 3.00
N LEU A 71 -12.66 5.07 4.01
CA LEU A 71 -11.97 4.92 5.29
C LEU A 71 -12.45 3.68 6.06
N MET A 72 -13.77 3.48 6.19
CA MET A 72 -14.32 2.29 6.84
C MET A 72 -13.90 1.00 6.13
N HIS A 73 -13.85 1.02 4.79
CA HIS A 73 -13.40 -0.12 4.02
C HIS A 73 -11.93 -0.42 4.31
N GLY A 74 -11.05 0.58 4.23
CA GLY A 74 -9.62 0.43 4.52
C GLY A 74 -9.34 -0.11 5.92
N ALA A 75 -10.10 0.34 6.93
CA ALA A 75 -9.95 -0.09 8.32
C ALA A 75 -10.60 -1.45 8.65
N SER A 76 -11.35 -2.06 7.72
CA SER A 76 -12.15 -3.26 8.00
C SER A 76 -11.33 -4.54 8.29
N GLY A 77 -10.02 -4.52 8.02
CA GLY A 77 -9.16 -5.70 8.09
C GLY A 77 -9.43 -6.75 7.00
N LYS A 78 -10.34 -6.48 6.06
CA LYS A 78 -10.72 -7.38 4.95
C LYS A 78 -10.20 -6.92 3.59
N THR A 79 -9.57 -5.76 3.54
CA THR A 79 -9.02 -5.15 2.33
C THR A 79 -7.87 -6.01 1.78
N THR A 80 -7.96 -6.38 0.51
CA THR A 80 -6.96 -7.24 -0.15
C THR A 80 -5.91 -6.47 -0.96
N GLY A 81 -6.03 -5.13 -1.00
CA GLY A 81 -5.18 -4.24 -1.78
C GLY A 81 -5.33 -2.78 -1.34
N LYS A 82 -5.06 -1.86 -2.26
CA LYS A 82 -5.22 -0.42 -2.03
C LYS A 82 -6.67 0.01 -2.25
N VAL A 83 -7.20 0.81 -1.33
CA VAL A 83 -8.43 1.59 -1.55
C VAL A 83 -8.02 2.91 -2.18
N VAL A 84 -8.57 3.22 -3.36
CA VAL A 84 -8.26 4.44 -4.12
C VAL A 84 -9.44 5.39 -4.02
N VAL A 85 -9.17 6.68 -3.81
CA VAL A 85 -10.19 7.72 -3.86
C VAL A 85 -9.95 8.56 -5.11
N SER A 86 -10.93 8.58 -6.01
CA SER A 86 -10.89 9.38 -7.24
C SER A 86 -11.40 10.80 -6.97
N LEU A 87 -10.70 11.79 -7.54
CA LEU A 87 -11.11 13.19 -7.54
C LEU A 87 -11.95 13.55 -8.79
N GLU A 88 -12.15 12.61 -9.71
CA GLU A 88 -12.93 12.87 -10.91
C GLU A 88 -14.42 12.94 -10.58
N HIS A 89 -15.03 14.10 -10.82
CA HIS A 89 -16.49 14.18 -10.90
C HIS A 89 -16.93 13.55 -12.22
N HIS A 90 -17.83 12.57 -12.18
CA HIS A 90 -18.57 12.16 -13.37
C HIS A 90 -19.36 13.36 -13.90
N THR A 91 -18.75 14.15 -14.80
CA THR A 91 -19.53 14.92 -15.75
C THR A 91 -20.27 13.88 -16.59
N ARG A 92 -21.56 13.71 -16.31
CA ARG A 92 -22.46 12.94 -17.18
C ARG A 92 -22.25 13.47 -18.59
N SER A 93 -21.63 12.70 -19.47
CA SER A 93 -21.72 12.96 -20.90
C SER A 93 -23.20 12.81 -21.26
N ARG A 94 -23.87 13.96 -21.40
CA ARG A 94 -25.17 14.05 -22.08
C ARG A 94 -24.90 13.75 -23.56
N SER A 95 -24.76 12.48 -23.92
CA SER A 95 -25.05 12.04 -25.29
C SER A 95 -26.56 11.80 -25.39
N GLY A 96 -27.31 12.88 -25.19
CA GLY A 96 -28.68 13.00 -25.65
C GLY A 96 -28.65 13.66 -27.02
N SER A 97 -28.41 12.88 -28.07
CA SER A 97 -28.89 13.21 -29.41
C SER A 97 -29.94 12.15 -29.74
N GLY A 98 -31.18 12.50 -29.44
CA GLY A 98 -32.35 11.79 -29.92
C GLY A 98 -32.40 11.83 -31.44
N SER A 99 -32.90 10.72 -31.97
CA SER A 99 -33.62 10.50 -33.22
C SER A 99 -33.90 11.73 -34.10
N GLN A 100 -33.47 11.65 -35.36
CA GLN A 100 -34.37 11.45 -36.51
C GLN A 100 -33.68 10.52 -37.52
#